data_AF-A0A1F8TST7-F1
#
_entry.id   AF-A0A1F8TST7-F1
#
_cell.length_a   1.000
_cell.length_b   1.000
_cell.length_c   1.000
_cell.angle_alpha   90.00
_cell.angle_beta   90.00
_cell.angle_gamma   90.00
#
_symmetry.space_group_name_H-M   'P 1'
#
loop_
_entity.id
_entity.type
_entity.pdbx_description
1 polymer ?
#
loop_
_entity_poly.entity_id
_entity_poly.type
_entity_poly.pdbx_seq_one_letter_code
_entity_poly.pdbx_strand_id
1 'polypeptide(L)'
;MPIMIMGLAVRKNILETFTGRARTWGAFAASFAAGLAFVIFVGQLVGKWSEGGWAVLVSFTILAIAAHLMLLSPLGFREPKQIHRIVRDKARVKGAMASIVEWQSLRMQEYRYSILVGVSRFFELFGVRRPMRYEPPAVAGDYDHALHVDHPDAPSLLEQYLDKPEPRLGGAPQQTKSGEEDE
;
A
#
# COMPACT_ATOMS: atom_id res chain seq x y z
N MET A 1 -13.21 -6.17 12.26
CA MET A 1 -12.41 -5.31 11.36
C MET A 1 -12.50 -5.69 9.87
N PRO A 2 -12.23 -6.94 9.44
CA PRO A 2 -12.20 -7.28 7.99
C PRO A 2 -13.51 -7.00 7.25
N ILE A 3 -14.66 -7.35 7.85
CA ILE A 3 -15.99 -7.12 7.27
C ILE A 3 -16.26 -5.63 7.05
N MET A 4 -15.92 -4.79 8.03
CA MET A 4 -16.05 -3.33 7.91
C MET A 4 -15.19 -2.80 6.76
N ILE A 5 -13.92 -3.21 6.68
CA ILE A 5 -12.99 -2.78 5.62
C ILE A 5 -13.52 -3.19 4.24
N MET A 6 -14.02 -4.41 4.12
CA MET A 6 -14.64 -4.90 2.89
C MET A 6 -15.88 -4.06 2.50
N GLY A 7 -16.74 -3.72 3.47
CA GLY A 7 -17.89 -2.84 3.22
C GLY A 7 -17.48 -1.45 2.72
N LEU A 8 -16.40 -0.89 3.26
CA LEU A 8 -15.83 0.38 2.77
C LEU A 8 -15.23 0.25 1.37
N ALA A 9 -14.60 -0.87 1.05
CA ALA A 9 -14.09 -1.15 -0.30
C ALA A 9 -15.23 -1.26 -1.31
N VAL A 10 -16.31 -1.97 -0.98
CA VAL A 10 -17.53 -2.06 -1.80
C VAL A 10 -18.12 -0.67 -2.01
N ARG A 11 -18.20 0.16 -0.97
CA ARG A 11 -18.66 1.56 -1.09
C ARG A 11 -17.81 2.34 -2.08
N LYS A 12 -16.48 2.24 -1.99
CA LYS A 12 -15.56 2.93 -2.91
C LYS A 12 -15.81 2.50 -4.36
N ASN A 13 -15.87 1.19 -4.60
CA ASN A 13 -16.18 0.63 -5.91
C ASN A 13 -17.52 1.17 -6.47
N ILE A 14 -18.56 1.26 -5.62
CA ILE A 14 -19.86 1.80 -6.04
C ILE A 14 -19.76 3.27 -6.47
N LEU A 15 -18.99 4.07 -5.73
CA LEU A 15 -18.82 5.50 -6.03
C LEU A 15 -18.07 5.76 -7.33
N GLU A 16 -17.16 4.85 -7.70
CA GLU A 16 -16.37 4.92 -8.93
C GLU A 16 -17.12 4.34 -10.14
N THR A 17 -17.92 3.30 -9.94
CA THR A 17 -18.56 2.55 -11.04
C THR A 17 -19.97 3.04 -11.42
N PHE A 18 -20.78 3.46 -10.44
CA PHE A 18 -22.20 3.75 -10.68
C PHE A 18 -22.50 5.25 -10.61
N THR A 19 -23.60 5.67 -11.24
CA THR A 19 -24.10 7.06 -11.22
C THR A 19 -25.56 7.13 -10.78
N GLY A 20 -26.04 8.35 -10.47
CA GLY A 20 -27.45 8.59 -10.11
C GLY A 20 -27.90 7.93 -8.80
N ARG A 21 -29.16 7.48 -8.77
CA ARG A 21 -29.80 6.92 -7.54
C ARG A 21 -29.15 5.62 -7.07
N ALA A 22 -28.68 4.78 -8.00
CA ALA A 22 -28.00 3.53 -7.68
C ALA A 22 -26.71 3.77 -6.90
N ARG A 23 -25.93 4.79 -7.29
CA ARG A 23 -24.73 5.21 -6.56
C ARG A 23 -25.06 5.66 -5.14
N THR A 24 -26.04 6.54 -4.97
CA THR A 24 -26.37 7.11 -3.66
C THR A 24 -26.88 6.05 -2.69
N TRP A 25 -27.83 5.21 -3.11
CA TRP A 25 -28.39 4.16 -2.27
C TRP A 25 -27.39 3.03 -2.02
N GLY A 26 -26.64 2.61 -3.04
CA GLY A 26 -25.60 1.61 -2.89
C GLY A 26 -24.48 2.05 -1.94
N ALA A 27 -24.01 3.30 -2.08
CA ALA A 27 -22.99 3.85 -1.19
C ALA A 27 -23.52 4.01 0.25
N PHE A 28 -24.79 4.41 0.42
CA PHE A 28 -25.42 4.49 1.73
C PHE A 28 -25.54 3.11 2.40
N ALA A 29 -26.05 2.11 1.68
CA ALA A 29 -26.19 0.75 2.20
C ALA A 29 -24.83 0.13 2.57
N ALA A 30 -23.81 0.31 1.73
CA ALA A 30 -22.46 -0.14 2.03
C ALA A 30 -21.85 0.58 3.24
N SER A 31 -22.04 1.89 3.36
CA SER A 31 -21.67 2.66 4.56
C SER A 31 -22.38 2.15 5.81
N PHE A 32 -23.69 1.89 5.72
CA PHE A 32 -24.48 1.41 6.83
C PHE A 32 -24.02 0.02 7.30
N ALA A 33 -23.81 -0.91 6.35
CA ALA A 33 -23.28 -2.24 6.64
C ALA A 33 -21.88 -2.19 7.29
N ALA A 34 -21.00 -1.31 6.79
CA ALA A 34 -19.69 -1.11 7.40
C ALA A 34 -19.79 -0.57 8.83
N GLY A 35 -20.68 0.40 9.06
CA GLY A 35 -20.94 0.94 10.41
C GLY A 35 -21.50 -0.11 11.37
N LEU A 36 -22.47 -0.91 10.92
CA LEU A 36 -23.02 -2.00 11.71
C LEU A 36 -21.96 -3.05 12.06
N ALA A 37 -21.12 -3.44 11.09
CA ALA A 37 -20.02 -4.37 11.32
C ALA A 37 -18.99 -3.84 12.33
N PHE A 38 -18.74 -2.53 12.34
CA PHE A 38 -17.91 -1.89 13.36
C PHE A 38 -18.54 -1.98 14.75
N VAL A 39 -19.82 -1.64 14.87
CA VAL A 39 -20.56 -1.68 16.15
C VAL A 39 -20.58 -3.11 16.71
N ILE A 40 -20.89 -4.11 15.87
CA ILE A 40 -20.88 -5.52 16.28
C ILE A 40 -19.49 -5.94 16.77
N PHE A 41 -18.43 -5.56 16.05
CA PHE A 41 -17.06 -5.89 16.44
C PHE A 41 -16.69 -5.28 17.81
N VAL A 42 -16.99 -4.01 18.04
CA VAL A 42 -16.76 -3.36 19.35
C VAL A 42 -17.63 -4.02 20.44
N GLY A 43 -18.89 -4.30 20.12
CA GLY A 43 -19.81 -5.01 21.01
C GLY A 43 -19.30 -6.40 21.40
N GLN A 44 -18.66 -7.13 20.49
CA GLN A 44 -18.03 -8.41 20.80
C GLN A 44 -16.83 -8.27 21.74
N LEU A 45 -16.00 -7.23 21.58
CA LEU A 45 -14.88 -6.97 22.49
C LEU A 45 -15.34 -6.60 23.90
N VAL A 46 -16.37 -5.75 24.01
CA VAL A 46 -16.91 -5.31 25.30
C VAL A 46 -17.77 -6.40 25.95
N GLY A 47 -18.60 -7.10 25.19
CA GLY A 47 -19.46 -8.18 25.70
C GLY A 47 -18.67 -9.36 26.24
N LYS A 48 -17.46 -9.59 25.71
CA LYS A 48 -16.52 -10.62 26.17
C LYS A 48 -15.42 -10.06 27.07
N TRP A 49 -15.67 -8.95 27.78
CA TRP A 49 -14.66 -8.32 28.61
C TRP A 49 -14.07 -9.29 29.64
N SER A 50 -14.92 -10.02 30.37
CA SER A 50 -14.49 -11.00 31.36
C SER A 50 -13.82 -12.24 30.76
N GLU A 51 -14.11 -12.58 29.50
CA GLU A 51 -13.50 -13.70 28.77
C GLU A 51 -12.14 -13.33 28.14
N GLY A 52 -11.66 -12.10 28.36
CA GLY A 52 -10.37 -11.62 27.83
C GLY A 52 -10.47 -10.66 26.64
N GLY A 53 -11.65 -10.11 26.35
CA GLY A 53 -11.82 -9.07 25.33
C GLY A 53 -10.93 -7.85 25.54
N TRP A 54 -10.65 -7.50 26.80
CA TRP A 54 -9.70 -6.44 27.16
C TRP A 54 -8.27 -6.77 26.72
N ALA A 55 -7.85 -8.04 26.85
CA ALA A 55 -6.51 -8.48 26.46
C ALA A 55 -6.36 -8.41 24.94
N VAL A 56 -7.39 -8.84 24.19
CA VAL A 56 -7.43 -8.69 22.73
C VAL A 56 -7.30 -7.22 22.33
N LEU A 57 -8.05 -6.31 22.97
CA LEU A 57 -8.00 -4.88 22.69
C LEU A 57 -6.59 -4.30 22.92
N VAL A 58 -5.97 -4.63 24.06
CA VAL A 58 -4.61 -4.18 24.39
C VAL A 58 -3.60 -4.72 23.38
N SER A 59 -3.62 -6.03 23.09
CA SER A 59 -2.72 -6.65 22.12
C SER A 59 -2.87 -6.04 20.72
N PHE A 60 -4.10 -5.85 20.23
CA PHE A 60 -4.36 -5.21 18.94
C PHE A 60 -3.86 -3.77 18.91
N THR A 61 -4.06 -3.03 20.00
CA THR A 61 -3.64 -1.63 20.11
C THR A 61 -2.12 -1.52 20.10
N ILE A 62 -1.42 -2.35 20.88
CA ILE A 62 0.04 -2.39 20.90
C ILE A 62 0.58 -2.75 19.52
N LEU A 63 0.04 -3.79 18.87
CA LEU A 63 0.46 -4.21 17.54
C LEU A 63 0.22 -3.11 16.50
N ALA A 64 -0.95 -2.45 16.54
CA ALA A 64 -1.28 -1.36 15.64
C ALA A 64 -0.34 -0.17 15.84
N ILE A 65 -0.07 0.24 17.08
CA ILE A 65 0.86 1.33 17.39
C ILE A 65 2.27 0.96 16.92
N ALA A 66 2.77 -0.23 17.26
CA ALA A 66 4.09 -0.69 16.86
C ALA A 66 4.26 -0.70 15.33
N ALA A 67 3.25 -1.19 14.60
CA ALA A 67 3.26 -1.18 13.13
C ALA A 67 3.32 0.25 12.56
N HIS A 68 2.54 1.19 13.11
CA HIS A 68 2.55 2.59 12.67
C HIS A 68 3.86 3.30 13.03
N LEU A 69 4.42 3.05 14.22
CA LEU A 69 5.72 3.59 14.60
C LEU A 69 6.82 3.08 13.67
N MET A 70 6.82 1.79 13.36
CA MET A 70 7.76 1.20 12.40
C MET A 70 7.59 1.83 11.01
N LEU A 71 6.35 2.00 10.54
CA LEU A 71 6.04 2.60 9.25
C LEU A 71 6.51 4.07 9.16
N LEU A 72 6.25 4.87 10.20
CA LEU A 72 6.61 6.29 10.22
C LEU A 72 8.11 6.51 10.42
N SER A 73 8.80 5.55 11.05
CA SER A 73 10.24 5.59 11.22
C SER A 73 10.99 5.65 9.88
N PRO A 74 12.27 6.06 9.89
CA PRO A 74 13.12 6.00 8.70
C PRO A 74 13.24 4.59 8.10
N LEU A 75 13.09 3.53 8.92
CA LEU A 75 13.13 2.14 8.45
C LEU A 75 11.95 1.78 7.55
N GLY A 76 10.82 2.49 7.67
CA GLY A 76 9.64 2.30 6.84
C GLY A 76 9.72 2.96 5.46
N PHE A 77 10.69 3.85 5.24
CA PHE A 77 10.87 4.53 3.97
C PHE A 77 11.56 3.60 2.95
N ARG A 78 10.99 3.49 1.75
CA ARG A 78 11.56 2.69 0.65
C ARG A 78 11.41 3.41 -0.67
N GLU A 79 12.51 3.52 -1.40
CA GLU A 79 12.52 4.04 -2.77
C GLU A 79 12.07 2.97 -3.78
N PRO A 80 11.55 3.35 -4.96
CA PRO A 80 11.16 2.41 -6.01
C PRO A 80 12.23 1.37 -6.34
N LYS A 81 13.50 1.77 -6.50
CA LYS A 81 14.62 0.85 -6.76
C LYS A 81 14.79 -0.19 -5.66
N GLN A 82 14.62 0.21 -4.41
CA GLN A 82 14.71 -0.69 -3.25
C GLN A 82 13.52 -1.66 -3.20
N ILE A 83 12.31 -1.17 -3.52
CA ILE A 83 11.10 -2.01 -3.59
C ILE A 83 11.29 -3.09 -4.66
N HIS A 84 11.70 -2.73 -5.87
CA HIS A 84 11.96 -3.67 -6.95
C HIS A 84 12.99 -4.73 -6.51
N ARG A 85 14.15 -4.29 -5.97
CA ARG A 85 15.19 -5.21 -5.47
C ARG A 85 14.67 -6.17 -4.39
N ILE A 86 13.82 -5.69 -3.48
CA ILE A 86 13.26 -6.54 -2.43
C ILE A 86 12.30 -7.58 -3.02
N VAL A 87 11.40 -7.16 -3.91
CA VAL A 87 10.34 -8.03 -4.45
C VAL A 87 10.87 -8.99 -5.50
N ARG A 88 11.62 -8.49 -6.49
CA ARG A 88 12.07 -9.25 -7.67
C ARG A 88 13.39 -9.96 -7.41
N ASP A 89 14.38 -9.30 -6.81
CA ASP A 89 15.71 -9.89 -6.68
C ASP A 89 15.86 -10.73 -5.42
N LYS A 90 15.41 -10.21 -4.27
CA LYS A 90 15.57 -10.87 -2.96
C LYS A 90 14.49 -11.91 -2.70
N ALA A 91 13.21 -11.53 -2.86
CA ALA A 91 12.09 -12.43 -2.63
C ALA A 91 11.74 -13.29 -3.84
N ARG A 92 12.27 -12.96 -5.03
CA ARG A 92 12.08 -13.72 -6.28
C ARG A 92 10.61 -13.93 -6.66
N VAL A 93 9.74 -13.00 -6.27
CA VAL A 93 8.35 -13.00 -6.69
C VAL A 93 8.30 -12.57 -8.16
N LYS A 94 7.56 -13.30 -9.00
CA LYS A 94 7.43 -13.02 -10.44
C LYS A 94 5.97 -12.86 -10.87
N GLY A 95 5.78 -12.37 -12.10
CA GLY A 95 4.47 -12.19 -12.73
C GLY A 95 3.57 -11.20 -11.98
N ALA A 96 2.25 -11.39 -12.12
CA ALA A 96 1.23 -10.51 -11.56
C ALA A 96 1.36 -10.32 -10.02
N MET A 97 1.72 -11.37 -9.29
CA MET A 97 1.90 -11.29 -7.83
C MET A 97 2.99 -10.28 -7.45
N ALA A 98 4.09 -10.24 -8.21
CA ALA A 98 5.16 -9.29 -7.95
C ALA A 98 4.74 -7.85 -8.21
N SER A 99 3.99 -7.61 -9.29
CA SER A 99 3.44 -6.29 -9.61
C SER A 99 2.45 -5.80 -8.55
N ILE A 100 1.60 -6.68 -8.01
CA ILE A 100 0.70 -6.36 -6.89
C ILE A 100 1.50 -5.94 -5.65
N VAL A 101 2.55 -6.68 -5.29
CA VAL A 101 3.37 -6.37 -4.10
C VAL A 101 4.18 -5.08 -4.30
N GLU A 102 4.68 -4.81 -5.50
CA GLU A 102 5.31 -3.53 -5.85
C GLU A 102 4.32 -2.37 -5.70
N TRP A 103 3.11 -2.51 -6.23
CA TRP A 103 2.04 -1.52 -6.08
C TRP A 103 1.65 -1.30 -4.61
N GLN A 104 1.44 -2.37 -3.86
CA GLN A 104 1.12 -2.31 -2.42
C GLN A 104 2.22 -1.59 -1.64
N SER A 105 3.49 -1.81 -2.01
CA SER A 105 4.62 -1.15 -1.39
C SER A 105 4.63 0.35 -1.69
N LEU A 106 4.34 0.78 -2.92
CA LEU A 106 4.20 2.21 -3.25
C LEU A 106 3.01 2.84 -2.52
N ARG A 107 1.85 2.18 -2.48
CA ARG A 107 0.68 2.64 -1.71
C ARG A 107 1.00 2.82 -0.23
N MET A 108 1.85 1.96 0.33
CA MET A 108 2.31 2.09 1.71
C MET A 108 3.20 3.33 1.92
N GLN A 109 4.04 3.70 0.94
CA GLN A 109 4.82 4.93 0.99
C GLN A 109 3.94 6.18 0.88
N GLU A 110 2.93 6.18 0.01
CA GLU A 110 1.93 7.26 -0.05
C GLU A 110 1.17 7.40 1.28
N TYR A 111 0.71 6.28 1.85
CA TYR A 111 0.03 6.28 3.14
C TYR A 111 0.92 6.87 4.23
N ARG A 112 2.18 6.42 4.33
CA ARG A 112 3.19 6.98 5.24
C ARG A 112 3.33 8.50 5.08
N TYR A 113 3.51 8.98 3.84
CA TYR A 113 3.64 10.40 3.55
C TYR A 113 2.40 11.18 3.99
N SER A 114 1.20 10.67 3.68
CA SER A 114 -0.06 11.31 4.06
C SER A 114 -0.23 11.46 5.58
N ILE A 115 0.20 10.45 6.36
CA ILE A 115 0.19 10.53 7.82
C ILE A 115 1.17 11.59 8.31
N LEU A 116 2.41 11.60 7.80
CA LEU A 116 3.42 12.59 8.20
C LEU A 116 2.96 14.02 7.92
N VAL A 117 2.38 14.26 6.74
CA VAL A 117 1.76 15.55 6.39
C VAL A 117 0.60 15.87 7.34
N GLY A 118 -0.29 14.91 7.60
CA GLY A 118 -1.41 15.08 8.51
C GLY A 118 -0.99 15.46 9.93
N VAL A 119 0.04 14.78 10.46
CA VAL A 119 0.64 15.09 11.76
C VAL A 119 1.28 16.48 11.75
N SER A 120 2.04 16.82 10.70
CA SER A 120 2.63 18.15 10.55
C SER A 120 1.57 19.25 10.56
N ARG A 121 0.51 19.10 9.76
CA ARG A 121 -0.62 20.04 9.70
C ARG A 121 -1.37 20.13 11.02
N PHE A 122 -1.55 19.02 11.73
CA PHE A 122 -2.16 19.02 13.05
C PHE A 122 -1.37 19.88 14.04
N PHE A 123 -0.04 19.73 14.08
CA PHE A 123 0.82 20.53 14.95
C PHE A 123 0.95 21.99 14.52
N GLU A 124 0.84 22.28 13.23
CA GLU A 124 0.75 23.65 12.71
C GLU A 124 -0.47 24.39 13.26
N LEU A 125 -1.61 23.71 13.49
CA LEU A 125 -2.79 24.31 14.15
C LEU A 125 -2.48 24.81 15.57
N PHE A 126 -1.49 24.20 16.23
CA PHE A 126 -1.00 24.61 17.56
C PHE A 126 0.23 25.52 17.49
N GLY A 127 0.56 26.08 16.32
CA GLY A 127 1.68 27.00 16.12
C GLY A 127 3.06 26.33 16.03
N VAL A 128 3.14 25.00 16.07
CA VAL A 128 4.40 24.26 15.94
C VAL A 128 4.67 23.99 14.46
N ARG A 129 5.39 24.89 13.82
CA ARG A 129 5.77 24.74 12.40
C ARG A 129 7.11 24.01 12.28
N ARG A 130 7.05 22.73 11.88
CA ARG A 130 8.24 21.97 11.49
C ARG A 130 8.19 21.72 9.98
N PRO A 131 9.14 22.25 9.19
CA PRO A 131 9.13 22.05 7.74
C PRO A 131 9.23 20.55 7.43
N MET A 132 8.32 20.06 6.59
CA MET A 132 8.33 18.69 6.08
C MET A 132 9.64 18.47 5.30
N ARG A 133 10.49 17.56 5.80
CA ARG A 133 11.79 17.24 5.20
C ARG A 133 11.71 16.15 4.12
N TYR A 134 10.56 15.51 3.98
CA TYR A 134 10.37 14.38 3.08
C TYR A 134 9.77 14.86 1.75
N GLU A 135 10.38 14.43 0.65
CA GLU A 135 9.81 14.60 -0.67
C GLU A 135 8.56 13.70 -0.85
N PRO A 136 7.60 14.12 -1.68
CA PRO A 136 6.48 13.25 -2.06
C PRO A 136 6.99 11.93 -2.65
N PRO A 137 6.46 10.77 -2.22
CA PRO A 137 6.86 9.49 -2.77
C PRO A 137 6.36 9.31 -4.22
N ALA A 138 6.96 8.37 -4.94
CA ALA A 138 6.47 7.94 -6.23
C ALA A 138 5.01 7.46 -6.14
N VAL A 139 4.18 7.93 -7.07
CA VAL A 139 2.75 7.63 -7.09
C VAL A 139 2.55 6.20 -7.60
N ALA A 140 1.78 5.42 -6.85
CA ALA A 140 1.48 4.02 -7.17
C ALA A 140 0.60 3.86 -8.42
N GLY A 141 -0.23 4.87 -8.71
CA GLY A 141 -1.21 4.81 -9.78
C GLY A 141 -2.38 3.88 -9.47
N ASP A 142 -3.17 3.60 -10.50
CA ASP A 142 -4.35 2.74 -10.39
C ASP A 142 -3.97 1.26 -10.30
N TYR A 143 -4.77 0.47 -9.58
CA TYR A 143 -4.51 -0.95 -9.35
C TYR A 143 -4.60 -1.76 -10.65
N ASP A 144 -5.51 -1.40 -11.54
CA ASP A 144 -5.70 -2.10 -12.82
C ASP A 144 -4.48 -1.96 -13.74
N HIS A 145 -3.72 -0.87 -13.61
CA HIS A 145 -2.45 -0.69 -14.30
C HIS A 145 -1.31 -1.53 -13.71
N ALA A 146 -1.38 -1.86 -12.41
CA ALA A 146 -0.46 -2.83 -11.79
C ALA A 146 -0.80 -4.29 -12.16
N LEU A 147 -2.02 -4.52 -12.65
CA LEU A 147 -2.59 -5.82 -12.95
C LEU A 147 -2.49 -6.24 -14.42
N HIS A 148 -1.71 -5.54 -15.25
CA HIS A 148 -1.57 -5.87 -16.69
C HIS A 148 -1.14 -7.32 -16.92
N VAL A 149 -2.18 -8.16 -17.07
CA VAL A 149 -2.40 -9.49 -17.64
C VAL A 149 -1.18 -10.42 -17.68
N ASP A 150 -1.14 -11.35 -16.71
CA ASP A 150 -0.71 -12.77 -16.74
C ASP A 150 0.45 -13.22 -17.63
N HIS A 151 1.35 -12.33 -18.07
CA HIS A 151 2.58 -12.74 -18.71
C HIS A 151 3.66 -12.97 -17.64
N PRO A 152 4.32 -14.15 -17.62
CA PRO A 152 5.42 -14.43 -16.70
C PRO A 152 6.53 -13.37 -16.71
N ASP A 153 6.65 -12.69 -17.86
CA ASP A 153 7.65 -11.65 -18.17
C ASP A 153 7.05 -10.23 -18.17
N ALA A 154 5.87 -10.02 -17.57
CA ALA A 154 5.28 -8.68 -17.47
C ALA A 154 6.28 -7.69 -16.83
N PRO A 155 6.55 -6.54 -17.48
CA PRO A 155 7.53 -5.56 -17.01
C PRO A 155 7.20 -5.08 -15.59
N SER A 156 8.23 -4.71 -14.84
CA SER A 156 8.02 -4.23 -13.47
C SER A 156 7.26 -2.90 -13.49
N LEU A 157 6.32 -2.72 -12.56
CA LEU A 157 5.63 -1.44 -12.36
C LEU A 157 6.64 -0.30 -12.09
N LEU A 158 7.78 -0.67 -11.51
CA LEU A 158 8.83 0.25 -11.09
C LEU A 158 9.90 0.45 -12.16
N GLU A 159 9.78 -0.17 -13.33
CA GLU A 159 10.81 -0.16 -14.36
C GLU A 159 11.18 1.24 -14.83
N GLN A 160 10.20 2.16 -14.84
CA GLN A 160 10.42 3.59 -15.11
C GLN A 160 11.34 4.30 -14.10
N TYR A 161 11.50 3.74 -12.90
CA TYR A 161 12.34 4.27 -11.83
C TYR A 161 13.67 3.53 -11.69
N LEU A 162 13.90 2.48 -12.50
CA LEU A 162 15.16 1.75 -12.49
C LEU A 162 16.15 2.43 -13.43
N ASP A 163 17.40 2.58 -12.97
CA ASP A 163 18.47 2.93 -13.90
C ASP A 163 18.67 1.70 -14.79
N LYS A 164 18.50 1.85 -16.10
CA LYS A 164 18.85 0.82 -17.07
C LYS A 164 20.31 1.01 -17.44
N PRO A 165 21.28 0.30 -16.82
CA PRO A 165 22.65 0.37 -17.26
C PRO A 165 22.72 -0.15 -18.71
N GLU A 166 23.36 0.59 -19.61
CA GLU A 166 23.60 0.12 -20.97
C GLU A 166 24.30 -1.24 -20.93
N PRO A 167 23.82 -2.24 -21.69
CA PRO A 167 24.43 -3.56 -21.70
C PRO A 167 25.87 -3.45 -22.22
N ARG A 168 26.84 -3.72 -21.34
CA ARG A 168 28.26 -3.75 -21.67
C ARG A 168 28.70 -5.20 -21.85
N LEU A 169 29.51 -5.47 -22.87
CA LEU A 169 30.17 -6.77 -23.05
C LEU A 169 30.97 -7.10 -21.78
N GLY A 170 30.69 -8.26 -21.18
CA GLY A 170 31.32 -8.70 -19.92
C GLY A 170 30.72 -8.13 -18.63
N GLY A 171 29.51 -7.57 -18.65
CA GLY A 171 28.78 -7.13 -17.45
C GLY A 171 28.33 -8.27 -16.52
N ALA A 172 27.71 -7.90 -15.38
CA ALA A 172 27.08 -8.86 -14.45
C ALA A 172 26.03 -9.73 -15.17
N PRO A 173 25.75 -10.97 -14.72
CA PRO A 173 24.76 -11.83 -15.38
C PRO A 173 23.41 -11.10 -15.51
N GLN A 174 22.83 -11.12 -16.73
CA GLN A 174 21.67 -10.33 -17.22
C GLN A 174 21.97 -8.92 -17.78
N GLN A 175 23.23 -8.46 -17.79
CA GLN A 175 23.64 -7.15 -18.36
C GLN A 175 24.62 -7.29 -19.54
N THR A 176 24.95 -8.51 -19.94
CA THR A 176 25.83 -8.81 -21.08
C THR A 176 25.07 -8.67 -22.40
N LYS A 177 25.54 -7.82 -23.30
CA LYS A 177 25.12 -7.81 -24.71
C LYS A 177 25.41 -9.19 -25.32
N SER A 178 24.47 -9.76 -26.07
CA SER A 178 24.75 -10.96 -26.89
C SER A 178 25.87 -10.60 -27.87
N GLY A 179 26.90 -11.45 -27.97
CA GLY A 179 27.98 -11.23 -28.94
C GLY A 179 27.38 -11.13 -30.35
N GLU A 180 27.75 -10.09 -31.08
CA GLU A 180 27.56 -10.06 -32.53
C GLU A 180 28.41 -11.21 -33.09
N GLU A 181 27.75 -12.19 -33.71
CA GLU A 181 28.44 -13.19 -34.51
C GLU A 181 28.99 -12.45 -35.74
N ASP A 182 30.30 -12.25 -35.77
CA ASP A 182 31.01 -11.72 -36.94
C ASP A 182 30.87 -12.73 -38.09
N GLU A 183 30.15 -12.35 -39.16
CA GLU A 183 30.20 -13.00 -40.50
C GLU A 183 31.52 -12.70 -41.23
#